data_AF-A0A9P6PWD0-F1
#
_entry.id   AF-A0A9P6PWD0-F1
#
_cell.length_a   1.000
_cell.length_b   1.000
_cell.length_c   1.000
_cell.angle_alpha   90.00
_cell.angle_beta   90.00
_cell.angle_gamma   90.00
#
_symmetry.space_group_name_H-M   'P 1'
#
loop_
_entity.id
_entity.type
_entity.pdbx_description
1 polymer ?
#
loop_
_entity_poly.entity_id
_entity_poly.type
_entity_poly.pdbx_seq_one_letter_code
_entity_poly.pdbx_strand_id
1 'polypeptide(L)'
;MHKSTFFLAVLVTSVVTFTTTNGVASAQEPEMGSWCFKPRRKERYWGEASEGCCRMQGPAARFNQENKRCYGLNNYRIGCLGFYGCCIDAWRSESFPREYGCVKYTKEFTANTLFSYDALWGLLLPITVSFRVCDIWRGYWVQRLLWDVNGSLGFTKPTVDQIRNAHNYLDDYRDELQIYDETTKFIDFLSSWTSPSTDLASRIVELMQGMSQHKFVNEADVDLARRWVADLRSVGYTFPNVTLYDAKAHQAAVMTHAESRLDHQTSRVVSNEALKQCQAEAATDAAMSKIQITTLSTKKDLSSTAFKDILMVVNFNHPDYNAIEPFLSIYKTYFPNIKFYGPNVPEHLKDVVSPVIYDYGWASYRAIADAVEKYPQYKGYLYTNDDTLLNVFQLAEFDQDKVWKRVPDPVMDVYDLSKSQPDNWVQWARRESDAMWADPASFTAEQRARVRAYSHVDGAFNVRAFADAVYVPSRIAKEVAALLRIFMRYNIYLEHALGLALIAVEPTTNWVNWTEAYLWEGERLHWREQLVPGLDMLHPVKLTQDPTAKGYVIDWIESVKILPEGQ
;
A
#
# COMPACT_ATOMS: atom_id res chain seq x y z
N MET A 1 -11.18 -34.76 -36.14
CA MET A 1 -10.06 -33.83 -35.85
C MET A 1 -10.59 -32.70 -34.98
N HIS A 2 -10.45 -32.76 -33.67
CA HIS A 2 -10.46 -31.53 -32.85
C HIS A 2 -9.56 -31.72 -31.64
N LYS A 3 -8.69 -30.73 -31.47
CA LYS A 3 -7.56 -30.70 -30.56
C LYS A 3 -8.05 -30.46 -29.14
N SER A 4 -7.55 -31.28 -28.23
CA SER A 4 -7.59 -31.07 -26.78
C SER A 4 -6.87 -29.78 -26.40
N THR A 5 -7.51 -28.93 -25.59
CA THR A 5 -6.86 -27.78 -24.95
C THR A 5 -6.72 -28.09 -23.46
N PHE A 6 -5.48 -28.27 -23.03
CA PHE A 6 -5.06 -28.50 -21.65
C PHE A 6 -5.33 -27.27 -20.78
N PHE A 7 -5.92 -27.44 -19.59
CA PHE A 7 -5.90 -26.44 -18.53
C PHE A 7 -4.63 -26.66 -17.69
N LEU A 8 -3.70 -25.70 -17.78
CA LEU A 8 -2.48 -25.65 -16.98
C LEU A 8 -2.80 -24.86 -15.69
N ALA A 9 -2.90 -25.55 -14.55
CA ALA A 9 -2.91 -24.89 -13.24
C ALA A 9 -1.45 -24.70 -12.79
N VAL A 10 -0.99 -23.46 -12.71
CA VAL A 10 0.34 -23.12 -12.18
C VAL A 10 0.20 -23.05 -10.65
N LEU A 11 0.83 -24.00 -9.94
CA LEU A 11 0.82 -24.08 -8.47
C LEU A 11 1.96 -23.24 -7.88
N VAL A 12 1.64 -22.30 -7.01
CA VAL A 12 2.62 -21.53 -6.21
C VAL A 12 2.96 -22.33 -4.93
N THR A 13 4.22 -22.25 -4.48
CA THR A 13 4.70 -22.92 -3.26
C THR A 13 4.63 -21.97 -2.08
N SER A 14 4.24 -22.47 -0.91
CA SER A 14 4.14 -21.66 0.31
C SER A 14 5.25 -22.03 1.30
N VAL A 15 5.89 -21.06 1.92
CA VAL A 15 6.91 -21.26 2.94
C VAL A 15 6.40 -20.65 4.23
N VAL A 16 6.01 -21.50 5.17
CA VAL A 16 5.70 -21.14 6.55
C VAL A 16 7.01 -21.14 7.31
N THR A 17 7.54 -19.95 7.54
CA THR A 17 8.79 -19.77 8.28
C THR A 17 8.59 -18.71 9.35
N PHE A 18 9.24 -18.90 10.49
CA PHE A 18 9.73 -17.76 11.24
C PHE A 18 10.94 -17.23 10.47
N THR A 19 10.72 -16.37 9.48
CA THR A 19 11.83 -15.92 8.64
C THR A 19 12.59 -14.79 9.33
N THR A 20 13.82 -15.13 9.71
CA THR A 20 14.96 -14.33 9.29
C THR A 20 15.35 -14.75 7.85
N THR A 21 14.64 -14.17 6.87
CA THR A 21 14.92 -13.92 5.43
C THR A 21 15.20 -15.02 4.35
N ASN A 22 14.55 -14.79 3.18
CA ASN A 22 14.99 -14.83 1.75
C ASN A 22 14.57 -15.94 0.75
N GLY A 23 13.81 -15.54 -0.29
CA GLY A 23 13.70 -16.16 -1.63
C GLY A 23 12.43 -15.78 -2.41
N VAL A 24 12.52 -15.10 -3.57
CA VAL A 24 11.37 -14.82 -4.48
C VAL A 24 11.68 -15.26 -5.91
N ALA A 25 10.76 -15.99 -6.55
CA ALA A 25 10.75 -16.28 -7.99
C ALA A 25 9.31 -16.30 -8.53
N SER A 26 9.12 -15.81 -9.76
CA SER A 26 7.84 -15.48 -10.41
C SER A 26 7.39 -16.54 -11.45
N ALA A 27 6.07 -16.72 -11.63
CA ALA A 27 5.42 -17.44 -12.75
C ALA A 27 4.13 -16.70 -13.23
N GLN A 28 3.72 -16.88 -14.49
CA GLN A 28 2.55 -16.24 -15.16
C GLN A 28 1.21 -16.95 -14.89
N GLU A 29 0.10 -16.18 -14.82
CA GLU A 29 -1.27 -16.63 -14.48
C GLU A 29 -2.10 -17.23 -15.66
N PRO A 30 -3.08 -18.14 -15.43
CA PRO A 30 -4.02 -18.64 -16.45
C PRO A 30 -5.27 -17.73 -16.65
N GLU A 31 -5.65 -17.45 -17.90
CA GLU A 31 -6.79 -16.57 -18.27
C GLU A 31 -8.18 -17.19 -17.94
N MET A 32 -9.01 -16.47 -17.17
CA MET A 32 -10.45 -16.76 -16.95
C MET A 32 -11.35 -15.86 -17.82
N GLY A 33 -12.30 -16.42 -18.58
CA GLY A 33 -13.18 -15.66 -19.50
C GLY A 33 -14.45 -15.07 -18.86
N SER A 34 -14.86 -13.88 -19.33
CA SER A 34 -15.93 -13.01 -18.78
C SER A 34 -17.27 -13.12 -19.54
N TRP A 35 -18.41 -12.76 -18.93
CA TRP A 35 -19.75 -12.74 -19.59
C TRP A 35 -20.70 -11.69 -18.97
N CYS A 36 -21.72 -11.25 -19.72
CA CYS A 36 -22.83 -10.41 -19.26
C CYS A 36 -24.00 -11.29 -18.74
N PHE A 37 -24.68 -10.87 -17.67
CA PHE A 37 -25.74 -11.60 -16.97
C PHE A 37 -26.95 -10.72 -16.65
N LYS A 38 -28.16 -11.28 -16.80
CA LYS A 38 -29.40 -10.63 -16.34
C LYS A 38 -30.40 -11.68 -15.83
N PRO A 39 -30.70 -11.75 -14.52
CA PRO A 39 -31.40 -12.87 -13.87
C PRO A 39 -32.87 -13.08 -14.26
N ARG A 40 -33.43 -12.28 -15.19
CA ARG A 40 -34.84 -12.35 -15.59
C ARG A 40 -35.12 -12.45 -17.10
N ARG A 41 -34.10 -12.60 -17.96
CA ARG A 41 -34.28 -12.76 -19.43
C ARG A 41 -33.76 -14.12 -19.90
N LYS A 42 -34.41 -14.71 -20.92
CA LYS A 42 -34.07 -16.01 -21.54
C LYS A 42 -32.57 -16.08 -21.91
N GLU A 43 -31.93 -17.25 -21.79
CA GLU A 43 -30.50 -17.53 -22.06
C GLU A 43 -29.93 -16.84 -23.32
N ARG A 44 -30.75 -16.75 -24.37
CA ARG A 44 -30.41 -16.07 -25.63
C ARG A 44 -29.91 -14.63 -25.43
N TYR A 45 -30.41 -13.94 -24.41
CA TYR A 45 -30.01 -12.58 -24.06
C TYR A 45 -28.56 -12.45 -23.60
N TRP A 46 -28.05 -13.42 -22.81
CA TRP A 46 -26.71 -13.34 -22.21
C TRP A 46 -25.63 -13.63 -23.25
N GLY A 47 -25.92 -14.55 -24.18
CA GLY A 47 -25.05 -14.83 -25.31
C GLY A 47 -24.92 -13.64 -26.26
N GLU A 48 -26.04 -13.02 -26.65
CA GLU A 48 -26.05 -11.85 -27.55
C GLU A 48 -25.37 -10.63 -26.89
N ALA A 49 -25.61 -10.37 -25.60
CA ALA A 49 -24.97 -9.27 -24.87
C ALA A 49 -23.45 -9.48 -24.71
N SER A 50 -23.04 -10.70 -24.31
CA SER A 50 -21.63 -11.03 -24.13
C SER A 50 -20.87 -11.02 -25.46
N GLU A 51 -21.48 -11.49 -26.54
CA GLU A 51 -20.89 -11.44 -27.88
C GLU A 51 -20.73 -9.99 -28.37
N GLY A 52 -21.76 -9.16 -28.20
CA GLY A 52 -21.74 -7.76 -28.58
C GLY A 52 -20.67 -6.98 -27.86
N CYS A 53 -20.58 -7.12 -26.53
CA CYS A 53 -19.57 -6.42 -25.73
C CYS A 53 -18.16 -6.95 -25.94
N CYS A 54 -18.00 -8.26 -26.22
CA CYS A 54 -16.69 -8.84 -26.51
C CYS A 54 -16.08 -8.29 -27.80
N ARG A 55 -16.90 -8.10 -28.84
CA ARG A 55 -16.46 -7.52 -30.12
C ARG A 55 -15.96 -6.08 -30.00
N MET A 56 -16.30 -5.38 -28.92
CA MET A 56 -15.87 -4.01 -28.66
C MET A 56 -14.50 -3.92 -27.96
N GLN A 57 -13.94 -5.03 -27.45
CA GLN A 57 -12.71 -5.04 -26.64
C GLN A 57 -11.41 -5.17 -27.47
N GLY A 58 -11.48 -4.86 -28.77
CA GLY A 58 -10.34 -4.90 -29.68
C GLY A 58 -9.96 -6.32 -30.17
N PRO A 59 -8.92 -6.45 -31.00
CA PRO A 59 -8.63 -7.67 -31.75
C PRO A 59 -8.09 -8.85 -30.90
N ALA A 60 -7.66 -8.58 -29.66
CA ALA A 60 -7.21 -9.63 -28.73
C ALA A 60 -8.38 -10.37 -28.07
N ALA A 61 -9.56 -9.75 -28.01
CA ALA A 61 -10.73 -10.31 -27.39
C ALA A 61 -11.40 -11.35 -28.30
N ARG A 62 -11.71 -12.52 -27.75
CA ARG A 62 -12.27 -13.65 -28.49
C ARG A 62 -13.51 -14.18 -27.78
N PHE A 63 -14.65 -14.04 -28.45
CA PHE A 63 -15.91 -14.60 -27.96
C PHE A 63 -16.01 -16.09 -28.30
N ASN A 64 -16.28 -16.91 -27.31
CA ASN A 64 -16.53 -18.34 -27.48
C ASN A 64 -18.04 -18.60 -27.58
N GLN A 65 -18.47 -19.12 -28.73
CA GLN A 65 -19.88 -19.36 -29.01
C GLN A 65 -20.50 -20.51 -28.20
N GLU A 66 -19.71 -21.44 -27.67
CA GLU A 66 -20.22 -22.59 -26.91
C GLU A 66 -20.53 -22.19 -25.46
N ASN A 67 -19.57 -21.56 -24.77
CA ASN A 67 -19.73 -21.17 -23.36
C ASN A 67 -20.18 -19.73 -23.15
N LYS A 68 -20.40 -18.98 -24.24
CA LYS A 68 -20.88 -17.59 -24.25
C LYS A 68 -19.98 -16.61 -23.47
N ARG A 69 -18.67 -16.87 -23.40
CA ARG A 69 -17.69 -16.03 -22.68
C ARG A 69 -16.72 -15.32 -23.62
N CYS A 70 -16.25 -14.16 -23.18
CA CYS A 70 -15.19 -13.38 -23.80
C CYS A 70 -13.85 -13.66 -23.14
N TYR A 71 -12.86 -14.07 -23.92
CA TYR A 71 -11.48 -14.35 -23.49
C TYR A 71 -10.50 -13.35 -24.11
N GLY A 72 -9.26 -13.31 -23.64
CA GLY A 72 -8.26 -12.38 -24.16
C GLY A 72 -8.53 -10.91 -23.79
N LEU A 73 -9.26 -10.67 -22.69
CA LEU A 73 -9.42 -9.37 -22.06
C LEU A 73 -8.13 -9.01 -21.29
N ASN A 74 -7.01 -9.04 -22.00
CA ASN A 74 -5.72 -8.65 -21.46
C ASN A 74 -5.80 -7.18 -21.07
N ASN A 75 -5.29 -6.85 -19.88
CA ASN A 75 -5.39 -5.54 -19.24
C ASN A 75 -6.75 -5.27 -18.56
N TYR A 76 -6.79 -5.36 -17.22
CA TYR A 76 -7.99 -5.16 -16.38
C TYR A 76 -8.71 -3.83 -16.66
N ARG A 77 -7.95 -2.75 -16.93
CA ARG A 77 -8.49 -1.39 -17.18
C ARG A 77 -9.22 -1.22 -18.52
N ILE A 78 -8.72 -1.79 -19.62
CA ILE A 78 -9.28 -1.56 -20.96
C ILE A 78 -10.19 -2.70 -21.39
N GLY A 79 -9.76 -3.95 -21.22
CA GLY A 79 -10.52 -5.12 -21.67
C GLY A 79 -11.62 -5.50 -20.68
N CYS A 80 -11.28 -5.69 -19.40
CA CYS A 80 -12.23 -6.25 -18.43
C CYS A 80 -13.29 -5.22 -17.99
N LEU A 81 -12.86 -4.03 -17.55
CA LEU A 81 -13.79 -2.95 -17.22
C LEU A 81 -14.54 -2.43 -18.45
N GLY A 82 -13.90 -2.35 -19.62
CA GLY A 82 -14.59 -2.01 -20.88
C GLY A 82 -15.68 -3.03 -21.24
N PHE A 83 -15.42 -4.33 -21.03
CA PHE A 83 -16.40 -5.39 -21.25
C PHE A 83 -17.60 -5.27 -20.31
N TYR A 84 -17.36 -5.13 -19.00
CA TYR A 84 -18.44 -5.03 -18.01
C TYR A 84 -19.18 -3.70 -18.05
N GLY A 85 -18.50 -2.60 -18.37
CA GLY A 85 -19.13 -1.30 -18.64
C GLY A 85 -20.11 -1.42 -19.80
N CYS A 86 -19.71 -2.03 -20.92
CA CYS A 86 -20.64 -2.34 -22.02
C CYS A 86 -21.80 -3.22 -21.57
N CYS A 87 -21.56 -4.26 -20.77
CA CYS A 87 -22.64 -5.12 -20.25
C CYS A 87 -23.68 -4.30 -19.46
N ILE A 88 -23.22 -3.41 -18.59
CA ILE A 88 -24.08 -2.60 -17.73
C ILE A 88 -24.79 -1.52 -18.55
N ASP A 89 -24.05 -0.73 -19.33
CA ASP A 89 -24.56 0.47 -19.97
C ASP A 89 -25.40 0.16 -21.21
N ALA A 90 -24.88 -0.65 -22.13
CA ALA A 90 -25.56 -0.97 -23.38
C ALA A 90 -26.65 -2.05 -23.19
N TRP A 91 -26.41 -3.01 -22.29
CA TRP A 91 -27.28 -4.17 -22.14
C TRP A 91 -28.02 -4.22 -20.80
N ARG A 92 -27.91 -3.21 -19.94
CA ARG A 92 -28.57 -3.16 -18.63
C ARG A 92 -28.38 -4.47 -17.86
N SER A 93 -27.19 -5.04 -17.98
CA SER A 93 -26.79 -6.27 -17.31
C SER A 93 -26.67 -6.00 -15.82
N GLU A 94 -27.04 -6.99 -15.02
CA GLU A 94 -26.81 -6.96 -13.56
C GLU A 94 -25.46 -7.62 -13.22
N SER A 95 -24.59 -7.81 -14.22
CA SER A 95 -23.20 -8.19 -14.01
C SER A 95 -22.41 -6.99 -13.53
N PHE A 96 -22.00 -7.04 -12.29
CA PHE A 96 -20.94 -6.19 -11.78
C PHE A 96 -19.60 -6.88 -12.02
N PRO A 97 -18.49 -6.14 -12.22
CA PRO A 97 -17.21 -6.66 -11.79
C PRO A 97 -17.42 -7.00 -10.31
N ARG A 98 -17.44 -8.29 -9.95
CA ARG A 98 -17.67 -8.66 -8.55
C ARG A 98 -16.65 -7.88 -7.71
N GLU A 99 -17.09 -7.48 -6.53
CA GLU A 99 -16.40 -6.78 -5.43
C GLU A 99 -15.01 -7.33 -5.03
N TYR A 100 -14.52 -8.35 -5.74
CA TYR A 100 -13.22 -8.96 -5.62
C TYR A 100 -12.37 -8.65 -6.87
N GLY A 101 -11.65 -7.54 -6.86
CA GLY A 101 -10.27 -7.61 -7.30
C GLY A 101 -9.46 -8.23 -6.16
N CYS A 102 -9.16 -9.53 -6.22
CA CYS A 102 -8.15 -10.21 -5.39
C CYS A 102 -7.90 -9.71 -3.94
N VAL A 103 -8.87 -9.80 -3.02
CA VAL A 103 -8.50 -10.02 -1.61
C VAL A 103 -7.95 -11.44 -1.54
N LYS A 104 -6.63 -11.61 -1.45
CA LYS A 104 -6.00 -12.92 -1.34
C LYS A 104 -5.92 -13.34 0.13
N TYR A 105 -7.01 -13.92 0.64
CA TYR A 105 -6.77 -15.19 1.28
C TYR A 105 -6.42 -16.17 0.16
N THR A 106 -5.20 -16.69 0.17
CA THR A 106 -4.79 -17.60 -0.90
C THR A 106 -5.49 -18.94 -0.70
N LYS A 107 -6.26 -19.38 -1.69
CA LYS A 107 -6.91 -20.70 -1.79
C LYS A 107 -5.90 -21.87 -1.82
N GLU A 108 -4.61 -21.64 -1.55
CA GLU A 108 -3.54 -22.52 -1.99
C GLU A 108 -2.53 -22.79 -0.87
N PHE A 109 -2.97 -23.55 0.13
CA PHE A 109 -2.05 -24.34 0.95
C PHE A 109 -1.89 -25.71 0.30
N THR A 110 -1.11 -25.74 -0.78
CA THR A 110 -0.92 -26.94 -1.59
C THR A 110 0.07 -27.89 -0.93
N ALA A 111 0.09 -29.15 -1.38
CA ALA A 111 0.96 -30.25 -0.97
C ALA A 111 2.49 -29.95 -1.01
N ASN A 112 2.88 -28.73 -1.34
CA ASN A 112 4.24 -28.23 -1.32
C ASN A 112 4.33 -27.00 -0.39
N THR A 113 4.28 -27.25 0.92
CA THR A 113 4.45 -26.21 1.93
C THR A 113 5.61 -26.56 2.85
N LEU A 114 6.59 -25.66 2.98
CA LEU A 114 7.68 -25.82 3.95
C LEU A 114 7.25 -25.24 5.29
N PHE A 115 7.35 -26.02 6.37
CA PHE A 115 7.13 -25.54 7.74
C PHE A 115 8.45 -25.48 8.49
N SER A 116 8.81 -24.31 9.02
CA SER A 116 9.89 -24.20 10.01
C SER A 116 9.51 -24.95 11.28
N TYR A 117 10.52 -25.40 12.04
CA TYR A 117 10.33 -26.08 13.32
C TYR A 117 9.35 -25.34 14.23
N ASP A 118 9.48 -24.02 14.39
CA ASP A 118 8.61 -23.22 15.28
C ASP A 118 7.13 -23.15 14.84
N ALA A 119 6.84 -23.54 13.59
CA ALA A 119 5.49 -23.62 13.04
C ALA A 119 4.99 -25.07 12.91
N LEU A 120 5.70 -26.05 13.48
CA LEU A 120 5.37 -27.47 13.38
C LEU A 120 3.95 -27.77 13.88
N TRP A 121 3.48 -27.01 14.88
CA TRP A 121 2.11 -27.09 15.38
C TRP A 121 1.04 -26.88 14.30
N GLY A 122 1.36 -26.13 13.24
CA GLY A 122 0.46 -25.86 12.11
C GLY A 122 0.37 -26.99 11.09
N LEU A 123 1.06 -28.12 11.28
CA LEU A 123 0.92 -29.29 10.42
C LEU A 123 -0.41 -30.02 10.57
N LEU A 124 -1.16 -29.74 11.64
CA LEU A 124 -2.43 -30.39 11.92
C LEU A 124 -3.47 -30.14 10.81
N LEU A 125 -3.95 -31.22 10.20
CA LEU A 125 -5.03 -31.16 9.22
C LEU A 125 -6.37 -31.49 9.89
N PRO A 126 -7.44 -30.70 9.65
CA PRO A 126 -8.78 -31.12 9.98
C PRO A 126 -9.15 -32.40 9.22
N ILE A 127 -9.72 -33.39 9.91
CA ILE A 127 -10.11 -34.70 9.39
C ILE A 127 -11.62 -34.84 9.16
N THR A 128 -12.43 -33.88 9.62
CA THR A 128 -13.89 -33.96 9.47
C THR A 128 -14.44 -33.18 8.29
N VAL A 129 -13.56 -32.53 7.54
CA VAL A 129 -13.86 -31.92 6.24
C VAL A 129 -13.37 -32.82 5.10
N SER A 130 -13.79 -32.53 3.87
CA SER A 130 -13.34 -33.33 2.72
C SER A 130 -11.82 -33.19 2.51
N PHE A 131 -11.24 -34.17 1.82
CA PHE A 131 -9.82 -34.16 1.47
C PHE A 131 -9.41 -32.95 0.61
N ARG A 132 -10.36 -32.36 -0.13
CA ARG A 132 -10.14 -31.17 -0.96
C ARG A 132 -10.23 -29.86 -0.17
N VAL A 133 -10.65 -29.91 1.09
CA VAL A 133 -10.90 -28.75 1.96
C VAL A 133 -9.90 -28.68 3.11
N CYS A 134 -9.43 -29.82 3.62
CA CYS A 134 -8.64 -29.89 4.85
C CYS A 134 -7.33 -29.07 4.80
N ASP A 135 -6.62 -29.11 3.68
CA ASP A 135 -5.36 -28.39 3.49
C ASP A 135 -5.56 -26.88 3.37
N ILE A 136 -6.62 -26.46 2.68
CA ILE A 136 -7.06 -25.08 2.54
C ILE A 136 -7.46 -24.51 3.90
N TRP A 137 -8.35 -25.18 4.62
CA TRP A 137 -8.78 -24.74 5.94
C TRP A 137 -7.67 -24.74 6.97
N ARG A 138 -6.75 -25.72 6.88
CA ARG A 138 -5.50 -25.68 7.63
C ARG A 138 -4.76 -24.37 7.39
N GLY A 139 -4.60 -24.02 6.11
CA GLY A 139 -3.99 -22.75 5.73
C GLY A 139 -4.56 -21.55 6.47
N TYR A 140 -5.89 -21.42 6.45
CA TYR A 140 -6.61 -20.33 7.09
C TYR A 140 -6.42 -20.27 8.61
N TRP A 141 -6.67 -21.37 9.34
CA TRP A 141 -6.59 -21.33 10.81
C TRP A 141 -5.15 -21.21 11.30
N VAL A 142 -4.19 -21.82 10.58
CA VAL A 142 -2.76 -21.65 10.88
C VAL A 142 -2.33 -20.22 10.65
N GLN A 143 -2.74 -19.61 9.53
CA GLN A 143 -2.44 -18.20 9.25
C GLN A 143 -2.98 -17.28 10.34
N ARG A 144 -4.18 -17.55 10.84
CA ARG A 144 -4.75 -16.77 11.96
C ARG A 144 -3.93 -16.88 13.24
N LEU A 145 -3.47 -18.08 13.62
CA LEU A 145 -2.66 -18.27 14.83
C LEU A 145 -1.19 -17.87 14.67
N LEU A 146 -0.66 -17.84 13.43
CA LEU A 146 0.65 -17.27 13.16
C LEU A 146 0.72 -15.81 13.63
N TRP A 147 -0.36 -15.04 13.50
CA TRP A 147 -0.42 -13.66 14.01
C TRP A 147 -0.28 -13.57 15.53
N ASP A 148 -0.80 -14.55 16.28
CA ASP A 148 -0.74 -14.57 17.75
C ASP A 148 0.67 -14.86 18.29
N VAL A 149 1.57 -15.37 17.43
CA VAL A 149 2.95 -15.75 17.77
C VAL A 149 3.98 -14.98 16.94
N ASN A 150 3.57 -13.88 16.31
CA ASN A 150 4.45 -13.04 15.48
C ASN A 150 5.09 -13.80 14.29
N GLY A 151 4.43 -14.85 13.79
CA GLY A 151 4.84 -15.67 12.64
C GLY A 151 4.39 -15.08 11.30
N SER A 152 4.97 -15.56 10.19
CA SER A 152 4.71 -15.05 8.83
C SER A 152 4.52 -16.18 7.80
N LEU A 153 3.81 -15.87 6.72
CA LEU A 153 3.60 -16.74 5.56
C LEU A 153 4.27 -16.14 4.33
N GLY A 154 5.14 -16.89 3.66
CA GLY A 154 5.79 -16.49 2.41
C GLY A 154 5.36 -17.36 1.22
N PHE A 155 5.54 -16.85 0.00
CA PHE A 155 5.30 -17.58 -1.25
C PHE A 155 6.57 -17.63 -2.09
N THR A 156 6.82 -18.78 -2.71
CA THR A 156 7.97 -19.04 -3.59
C THR A 156 7.53 -19.77 -4.86
N LYS A 157 8.43 -19.84 -5.84
CA LYS A 157 8.21 -20.63 -7.06
C LYS A 157 7.90 -22.09 -6.72
N PRO A 158 7.13 -22.81 -7.56
CA PRO A 158 7.03 -24.27 -7.51
C PRO A 158 8.40 -24.93 -7.31
N THR A 159 8.54 -25.72 -6.23
CA THR A 159 9.75 -26.53 -5.95
C THR A 159 9.53 -28.01 -6.19
N VAL A 160 8.33 -28.42 -6.60
CA VAL A 160 7.99 -29.81 -6.94
C VAL A 160 7.17 -29.87 -8.22
N ASP A 161 7.43 -30.89 -9.04
CA ASP A 161 6.58 -31.24 -10.17
C ASP A 161 5.51 -32.21 -9.69
N GLN A 162 4.24 -31.80 -9.79
CA GLN A 162 3.12 -32.65 -9.38
C GLN A 162 2.66 -33.53 -10.54
N ILE A 163 2.90 -34.85 -10.43
CA ILE A 163 2.30 -35.85 -11.31
C ILE A 163 0.89 -36.13 -10.79
N ARG A 164 -0.13 -35.64 -11.51
CA ARG A 164 -1.54 -35.81 -11.11
C ARG A 164 -2.02 -37.23 -11.43
N ASN A 165 -2.69 -37.83 -10.46
CA ASN A 165 -3.45 -39.07 -10.67
C ASN A 165 -4.75 -38.74 -11.42
N ALA A 166 -5.32 -39.72 -12.12
CA ALA A 166 -6.64 -39.56 -12.73
C ALA A 166 -7.70 -39.41 -11.62
N HIS A 167 -8.54 -38.36 -11.72
CA HIS A 167 -9.59 -38.06 -10.75
C HIS A 167 -10.96 -37.99 -11.41
N ASN A 168 -12.02 -38.19 -10.62
CA ASN A 168 -13.38 -37.92 -11.03
C ASN A 168 -13.74 -36.46 -10.68
N TYR A 169 -13.76 -35.60 -11.69
CA TYR A 169 -14.03 -34.17 -11.53
C TYR A 169 -15.37 -33.86 -10.85
N LEU A 170 -16.38 -34.72 -11.00
CA LEU A 170 -17.68 -34.49 -10.37
C LEU A 170 -17.64 -34.75 -8.87
N ASP A 171 -16.85 -35.73 -8.44
CA ASP A 171 -16.66 -36.03 -7.03
C ASP A 171 -15.76 -34.97 -6.38
N ASP A 172 -14.70 -34.54 -7.08
CA ASP A 172 -13.85 -33.41 -6.64
C ASP A 172 -14.68 -32.12 -6.45
N TYR A 173 -15.56 -31.80 -7.39
CA TYR A 173 -16.47 -30.65 -7.26
C TYR A 173 -17.38 -30.77 -6.03
N ARG A 174 -17.95 -31.95 -5.79
CA ARG A 174 -18.82 -32.21 -4.62
C ARG A 174 -18.04 -32.05 -3.32
N ASP A 175 -16.80 -32.54 -3.28
CA ASP A 175 -15.92 -32.45 -2.12
C ASP A 175 -15.47 -31.00 -1.86
N GLU A 176 -15.42 -30.14 -2.87
CA GLU A 176 -15.06 -28.73 -2.74
C GLU A 176 -16.24 -27.80 -2.38
N LEU A 177 -17.49 -28.28 -2.38
CA LEU A 177 -18.69 -27.42 -2.18
C LEU A 177 -18.60 -26.53 -0.95
N GLN A 178 -18.08 -27.09 0.15
CA GLN A 178 -17.91 -26.34 1.41
C GLN A 178 -17.03 -25.10 1.24
N ILE A 179 -15.98 -25.15 0.41
CA ILE A 179 -15.15 -23.97 0.12
C ILE A 179 -15.98 -22.91 -0.59
N TYR A 180 -16.76 -23.30 -1.60
CA TYR A 180 -17.55 -22.35 -2.37
C TYR A 180 -18.63 -21.67 -1.53
N ASP A 181 -19.22 -22.39 -0.58
CA ASP A 181 -20.37 -21.92 0.19
C ASP A 181 -19.99 -21.21 1.51
N GLU A 182 -18.87 -21.59 2.14
CA GLU A 182 -18.57 -21.20 3.53
C GLU A 182 -17.33 -20.33 3.70
N THR A 183 -16.47 -20.17 2.68
CA THR A 183 -15.17 -19.47 2.82
C THR A 183 -15.31 -18.04 3.36
N THR A 184 -16.28 -17.25 2.89
CA THR A 184 -16.49 -15.89 3.39
C THR A 184 -16.84 -15.88 4.88
N LYS A 185 -17.78 -16.73 5.30
CA LYS A 185 -18.18 -16.85 6.71
C LYS A 185 -17.01 -17.32 7.58
N PHE A 186 -16.18 -18.21 7.05
CA PHE A 186 -15.02 -18.73 7.75
C PHE A 186 -13.96 -17.66 7.98
N ILE A 187 -13.69 -16.84 6.95
CA ILE A 187 -12.81 -15.69 7.04
C ILE A 187 -13.32 -14.67 8.06
N ASP A 188 -14.61 -14.34 8.04
CA ASP A 188 -15.23 -13.39 8.97
C ASP A 188 -15.12 -13.89 10.42
N PHE A 189 -15.35 -15.18 10.63
CA PHE A 189 -15.15 -15.84 11.92
C PHE A 189 -13.69 -15.76 12.38
N LEU A 190 -12.72 -16.16 11.55
CA LEU A 190 -11.30 -16.14 11.92
C LEU A 190 -10.79 -14.73 12.22
N SER A 191 -11.25 -13.74 11.45
CA SER A 191 -10.87 -12.33 11.61
C SER A 191 -11.41 -11.73 12.92
N SER A 192 -12.60 -12.16 13.36
CA SER A 192 -13.23 -11.70 14.61
C SER A 192 -12.91 -12.56 15.83
N TRP A 193 -12.32 -13.75 15.64
CA TRP A 193 -12.02 -14.68 16.71
C TRP A 193 -10.93 -14.16 17.66
N THR A 194 -11.19 -14.31 18.96
CA THR A 194 -10.28 -13.96 20.05
C THR A 194 -10.27 -15.07 21.10
N SER A 195 -9.21 -15.11 21.92
CA SER A 195 -9.06 -16.08 23.01
C SER A 195 -8.42 -15.42 24.23
N PRO A 196 -8.84 -15.76 25.46
CA PRO A 196 -8.25 -15.27 26.70
C PRO A 196 -6.93 -15.99 27.07
N SER A 197 -6.62 -17.12 26.42
CA SER A 197 -5.47 -17.95 26.76
C SER A 197 -4.15 -17.33 26.29
N THR A 198 -3.13 -17.42 27.15
CA THR A 198 -1.81 -16.81 26.97
C THR A 198 -0.75 -17.80 26.46
N ASP A 199 -1.12 -19.04 26.17
CA ASP A 199 -0.25 -20.05 25.56
C ASP A 199 -0.83 -20.60 24.26
N LEU A 200 0.04 -20.88 23.28
CA LEU A 200 -0.38 -21.22 21.92
C LEU A 200 -1.11 -22.55 21.88
N ALA A 201 -0.69 -23.51 22.70
CA ALA A 201 -1.28 -24.83 22.78
C ALA A 201 -2.77 -24.76 23.20
N SER A 202 -3.11 -23.95 24.20
CA SER A 202 -4.51 -23.71 24.58
C SER A 202 -5.27 -22.98 23.47
N ARG A 203 -4.67 -21.97 22.82
CA ARG A 203 -5.30 -21.22 21.71
C ARG A 203 -5.61 -22.09 20.49
N ILE A 204 -4.74 -23.04 20.15
CA ILE A 204 -5.00 -24.02 19.07
C ILE A 204 -6.29 -24.80 19.35
N VAL A 205 -6.44 -25.31 20.58
CA VAL A 205 -7.61 -26.09 20.99
C VAL A 205 -8.87 -25.21 21.02
N GLU A 206 -8.78 -23.99 21.54
CA GLU A 206 -9.89 -23.04 21.60
C GLU A 206 -10.34 -22.55 20.22
N LEU A 207 -9.41 -22.33 19.28
CA LEU A 207 -9.75 -21.98 17.91
C LEU A 207 -10.51 -23.13 17.25
N MET A 208 -10.03 -24.36 17.42
CA MET A 208 -10.73 -25.55 16.91
C MET A 208 -12.12 -25.73 17.53
N GLN A 209 -12.28 -25.43 18.82
CA GLN A 209 -13.60 -25.38 19.47
C GLN A 209 -14.51 -24.32 18.85
N GLY A 210 -13.99 -23.11 18.62
CA GLY A 210 -14.74 -22.05 17.95
C GLY A 210 -15.15 -22.45 16.53
N MET A 211 -14.25 -23.09 15.79
CA MET A 211 -14.54 -23.63 14.45
C MET A 211 -15.60 -24.73 14.49
N SER A 212 -15.59 -25.60 15.50
CA SER A 212 -16.61 -26.64 15.73
C SER A 212 -17.98 -26.03 16.03
N GLN A 213 -18.03 -25.04 16.93
CA GLN A 213 -19.26 -24.34 17.31
C GLN A 213 -19.93 -23.63 16.13
N HIS A 214 -19.12 -23.07 15.21
CA HIS A 214 -19.60 -22.42 14.00
C HIS A 214 -19.84 -23.40 12.83
N LYS A 215 -19.69 -24.71 13.08
CA LYS A 215 -19.92 -25.81 12.12
C LYS A 215 -19.00 -25.77 10.91
N PHE A 216 -17.83 -25.16 11.07
CA PHE A 216 -16.79 -25.33 10.06
C PHE A 216 -16.29 -26.77 10.19
N VAL A 217 -15.69 -27.13 11.32
CA VAL A 217 -15.25 -28.50 11.63
C VAL A 217 -16.23 -29.18 12.58
N ASN A 218 -15.99 -30.45 12.92
CA ASN A 218 -16.75 -31.18 13.95
C ASN A 218 -15.90 -31.44 15.19
N GLU A 219 -16.54 -31.95 16.26
CA GLU A 219 -15.88 -32.23 17.56
C GLU A 219 -14.69 -33.20 17.48
N ALA A 220 -14.64 -34.09 16.48
CA ALA A 220 -13.49 -34.98 16.31
C ALA A 220 -12.20 -34.21 15.94
N ASP A 221 -12.31 -33.05 15.28
CA ASP A 221 -11.15 -32.18 15.03
C ASP A 221 -10.67 -31.47 16.30
N VAL A 222 -11.59 -31.17 17.21
CA VAL A 222 -11.25 -30.64 18.53
C VAL A 222 -10.49 -31.67 19.35
N ASP A 223 -10.97 -32.92 19.37
CA ASP A 223 -10.27 -34.03 20.03
C ASP A 223 -8.89 -34.27 19.41
N LEU A 224 -8.81 -34.25 18.08
CA LEU A 224 -7.55 -34.38 17.36
C LEU A 224 -6.57 -33.26 17.71
N ALA A 225 -7.03 -32.01 17.79
CA ALA A 225 -6.20 -30.88 18.20
C ALA A 225 -5.66 -31.01 19.62
N ARG A 226 -6.48 -31.50 20.57
CA ARG A 226 -6.03 -31.78 21.94
C ARG A 226 -4.92 -32.85 21.96
N ARG A 227 -5.09 -33.93 21.20
CA ARG A 227 -4.08 -35.00 21.08
C ARG A 227 -2.80 -34.51 20.42
N TRP A 228 -2.91 -33.77 19.33
CA TRP A 228 -1.78 -33.18 18.62
C TRP A 228 -0.92 -32.29 19.53
N VAL A 229 -1.56 -31.42 20.30
CA VAL A 229 -0.88 -30.58 21.29
C VAL A 229 -0.20 -31.43 22.38
N ALA A 230 -0.85 -32.50 22.85
CA ALA A 230 -0.27 -33.41 23.84
C ALA A 230 0.95 -34.17 23.28
N ASP A 231 0.87 -34.65 22.04
CA ASP A 231 1.97 -35.36 21.37
C ASP A 231 3.17 -34.44 21.18
N LEU A 232 2.96 -33.21 20.72
CA LEU A 232 4.01 -32.18 20.63
C LEU A 232 4.69 -31.95 21.98
N ARG A 233 3.91 -31.79 23.07
CA ARG A 233 4.48 -31.66 24.43
C ARG A 233 5.30 -32.90 24.82
N SER A 234 4.83 -34.10 24.48
CA SER A 234 5.50 -35.36 24.83
C SER A 234 6.86 -35.55 24.15
N VAL A 235 7.00 -35.06 22.91
CA VAL A 235 8.27 -35.12 22.16
C VAL A 235 9.20 -33.95 22.48
N GLY A 236 8.85 -33.12 23.47
CA GLY A 236 9.66 -31.96 23.87
C GLY A 236 9.56 -30.77 22.93
N TYR A 237 8.52 -30.69 22.11
CA TYR A 237 8.28 -29.52 21.27
C TYR A 237 8.06 -28.27 22.12
N THR A 238 8.81 -27.22 21.80
CA THR A 238 8.67 -25.93 22.48
C THR A 238 7.72 -25.06 21.68
N PHE A 239 6.52 -24.82 22.23
CA PHE A 239 5.56 -23.92 21.60
C PHE A 239 6.07 -22.48 21.63
N PRO A 240 5.93 -21.72 20.52
CA PRO A 240 6.18 -20.29 20.53
C PRO A 240 5.32 -19.59 21.59
N ASN A 241 5.90 -18.58 22.24
CA ASN A 241 5.16 -17.77 23.19
C ASN A 241 4.07 -16.97 22.47
N VAL A 242 2.86 -16.93 23.05
CA VAL A 242 1.81 -16.03 22.57
C VAL A 242 2.22 -14.63 23.01
N THR A 243 2.68 -13.86 22.04
CA THR A 243 2.83 -12.43 22.20
C THR A 243 1.43 -11.86 22.00
N LEU A 244 0.65 -11.72 23.08
CA LEU A 244 -0.68 -11.10 23.04
C LEU A 244 -0.64 -9.92 22.07
N TYR A 245 -1.42 -10.03 20.99
CA TYR A 245 -1.31 -9.19 19.80
C TYR A 245 -1.36 -7.69 20.15
N ASP A 246 -0.19 -7.06 20.19
CA ASP A 246 -0.04 -5.61 20.09
C ASP A 246 0.22 -5.31 18.60
N ALA A 247 -0.81 -4.80 17.91
CA ALA A 247 -0.72 -4.41 16.51
C ALA A 247 0.46 -3.45 16.22
N LYS A 248 0.94 -2.69 17.22
CA LYS A 248 2.11 -1.81 17.10
C LYS A 248 3.45 -2.57 17.16
N ALA A 249 3.54 -3.69 17.87
CA ALA A 249 4.77 -4.47 18.03
C ALA A 249 5.01 -5.42 16.85
N HIS A 250 3.95 -5.96 16.23
CA HIS A 250 4.06 -6.80 15.03
C HIS A 250 4.60 -6.01 13.83
N GLN A 251 4.17 -4.74 13.66
CA GLN A 251 4.76 -3.81 12.70
C GLN A 251 6.22 -3.44 13.02
N ALA A 252 6.60 -3.39 14.30
CA ALA A 252 7.97 -3.10 14.70
C ALA A 252 8.92 -4.29 14.48
N ALA A 253 8.48 -5.54 14.70
CA ALA A 253 9.31 -6.76 14.58
C ALA A 253 9.62 -7.14 13.12
N VAL A 254 8.68 -6.90 12.20
CA VAL A 254 8.91 -7.07 10.76
C VAL A 254 9.96 -6.06 10.25
N MET A 255 10.05 -4.87 10.88
CA MET A 255 11.02 -3.82 10.55
C MET A 255 12.38 -3.96 11.28
N THR A 256 12.44 -4.53 12.48
CA THR A 256 13.71 -4.64 13.25
C THR A 256 14.57 -5.84 12.87
N HIS A 257 14.02 -6.89 12.25
CA HIS A 257 14.85 -7.97 11.67
C HIS A 257 15.56 -7.55 10.37
N ALA A 258 15.24 -6.39 9.81
CA ALA A 258 16.01 -5.78 8.71
C ALA A 258 17.22 -4.96 9.18
N GLU A 259 17.32 -4.59 10.47
CA GLU A 259 18.31 -3.58 10.93
C GLU A 259 19.30 -4.04 12.00
N SER A 260 19.19 -5.24 12.59
CA SER A 260 20.29 -5.76 13.42
C SER A 260 21.27 -6.59 12.58
N ARG A 261 22.43 -6.00 12.29
CA ARG A 261 23.66 -6.79 12.13
C ARG A 261 23.87 -7.55 13.43
N LEU A 262 23.50 -8.83 13.45
CA LEU A 262 23.97 -9.75 14.46
C LEU A 262 25.47 -9.94 14.28
N ASP A 263 26.19 -9.68 15.37
CA ASP A 263 27.62 -9.94 15.52
C ASP A 263 27.93 -11.38 15.12
N HIS A 264 28.98 -11.51 14.31
CA HIS A 264 29.38 -12.71 13.62
C HIS A 264 30.14 -13.62 14.58
N GLN A 265 29.47 -14.23 15.56
CA GLN A 265 30.05 -15.36 16.27
C GLN A 265 28.98 -16.18 16.98
N THR A 266 28.99 -17.48 16.66
CA THR A 266 28.24 -18.59 17.28
C THR A 266 26.84 -18.87 16.72
N SER A 267 26.74 -19.76 15.72
CA SER A 267 25.87 -20.96 15.74
C SER A 267 25.83 -21.70 14.38
N ARG A 268 26.57 -22.82 14.33
CA ARG A 268 26.44 -24.07 13.52
C ARG A 268 26.00 -24.02 12.04
N VAL A 269 27.05 -23.93 11.22
CA VAL A 269 27.30 -24.47 9.87
C VAL A 269 26.39 -25.65 9.45
N VAL A 270 25.55 -25.44 8.44
CA VAL A 270 25.23 -26.47 7.44
C VAL A 270 26.48 -26.62 6.56
N SER A 271 27.08 -27.80 6.54
CA SER A 271 28.41 -28.04 5.96
C SER A 271 28.47 -27.66 4.48
N ASN A 272 29.44 -26.81 4.14
CA ASN A 272 29.81 -26.38 2.78
C ASN A 272 30.06 -27.54 1.79
N GLU A 273 30.12 -28.78 2.26
CA GLU A 273 30.17 -29.99 1.42
C GLU A 273 28.86 -30.25 0.66
N ALA A 274 27.69 -30.00 1.24
CA ALA A 274 26.41 -30.16 0.55
C ALA A 274 26.24 -29.14 -0.59
N LEU A 275 26.72 -27.91 -0.36
CA LEU A 275 26.70 -26.84 -1.37
C LEU A 275 27.68 -27.13 -2.52
N LYS A 276 28.85 -27.69 -2.20
CA LYS A 276 29.84 -28.10 -3.21
C LYS A 276 29.37 -29.29 -4.04
N GLN A 277 28.59 -30.18 -3.46
CA GLN A 277 28.02 -31.34 -4.17
C GLN A 277 26.97 -30.90 -5.21
N CYS A 278 26.08 -29.95 -4.87
CA CYS A 278 25.15 -29.34 -5.83
C CYS A 278 25.86 -28.51 -6.93
N GLN A 279 26.98 -27.85 -6.61
CA GLN A 279 27.75 -27.06 -7.58
C GLN A 279 28.54 -27.94 -8.57
N ALA A 280 29.01 -29.11 -8.13
CA ALA A 280 29.72 -30.05 -8.99
C ALA A 280 28.80 -30.71 -10.03
N GLU A 281 27.52 -30.95 -9.69
CA GLU A 281 26.52 -31.51 -10.60
C GLU A 281 26.03 -30.50 -11.65
N ALA A 282 26.11 -29.19 -11.36
CA ALA A 282 25.74 -28.11 -12.28
C ALA A 282 26.77 -27.84 -13.40
N ALA A 283 28.00 -28.34 -13.26
CA ALA A 283 29.11 -28.05 -14.19
C ALA A 283 29.11 -28.89 -15.47
N THR A 284 28.22 -29.88 -15.60
CA THR A 284 28.18 -30.81 -16.76
C THR A 284 27.12 -30.49 -17.80
N ASP A 285 26.32 -29.42 -17.63
CA ASP A 285 25.25 -29.09 -18.57
C ASP A 285 25.63 -27.89 -19.47
N ALA A 286 25.86 -28.18 -20.75
CA ALA A 286 26.24 -27.21 -21.78
C ALA A 286 25.12 -26.19 -22.11
N ALA A 287 23.92 -26.33 -21.55
CA ALA A 287 22.81 -25.40 -21.78
C ALA A 287 22.94 -24.05 -21.04
N MET A 288 23.82 -23.95 -20.03
CA MET A 288 23.89 -22.76 -19.15
C MET A 288 24.90 -21.68 -19.60
N SER A 289 25.65 -21.87 -20.69
CA SER A 289 26.65 -20.89 -21.15
C SER A 289 26.07 -19.66 -21.87
N LYS A 290 24.74 -19.44 -21.84
CA LYS A 290 24.07 -18.34 -22.55
C LYS A 290 23.43 -17.28 -21.64
N ILE A 291 23.57 -17.40 -20.32
CA ILE A 291 23.04 -16.42 -19.39
C ILE A 291 24.17 -15.47 -18.97
N GLN A 292 24.31 -14.35 -19.69
CA GLN A 292 24.99 -13.19 -19.10
C GLN A 292 24.01 -12.54 -18.13
N ILE A 293 24.35 -12.58 -16.84
CA ILE A 293 23.63 -11.86 -15.80
C ILE A 293 24.02 -10.38 -15.91
N THR A 294 23.18 -9.58 -16.55
CA THR A 294 23.18 -8.14 -16.35
C THR A 294 22.46 -7.87 -15.03
N THR A 295 23.17 -7.44 -14.00
CA THR A 295 22.59 -7.03 -12.72
C THR A 295 21.63 -5.86 -12.95
N LEU A 296 20.33 -6.16 -12.94
CA LEU A 296 19.29 -5.15 -12.74
C LEU A 296 19.39 -4.67 -11.29
N SER A 297 19.90 -3.46 -11.10
CA SER A 297 19.77 -2.70 -9.86
C SER A 297 18.29 -2.70 -9.43
N THR A 298 18.00 -3.31 -8.29
CA THR A 298 16.65 -3.49 -7.75
C THR A 298 16.08 -2.15 -7.27
N LYS A 299 15.08 -1.59 -7.98
CA LYS A 299 14.28 -0.42 -7.57
C LYS A 299 13.71 -0.50 -6.13
N LYS A 300 13.66 -1.69 -5.55
CA LYS A 300 13.15 -1.95 -4.19
C LYS A 300 14.15 -1.55 -3.08
N ASP A 301 15.44 -1.41 -3.38
CA ASP A 301 16.47 -0.93 -2.43
C ASP A 301 16.53 0.60 -2.32
N LEU A 302 15.99 1.35 -3.30
CA LEU A 302 16.06 2.81 -3.31
C LEU A 302 15.06 3.47 -2.32
N SER A 303 13.83 2.97 -2.16
CA SER A 303 12.79 3.71 -1.42
C SER A 303 12.82 3.56 0.11
N SER A 304 13.34 2.47 0.66
CA SER A 304 13.38 2.25 2.13
C SER A 304 14.49 3.05 2.83
N THR A 305 15.57 3.39 2.11
CA THR A 305 16.66 4.21 2.65
C THR A 305 16.55 5.68 2.29
N ALA A 306 15.83 6.03 1.22
CA ALA A 306 15.70 7.40 0.75
C ALA A 306 15.20 8.35 1.84
N PHE A 307 14.22 7.93 2.64
CA PHE A 307 13.58 8.82 3.61
C PHE A 307 14.01 8.60 5.07
N LYS A 308 15.06 7.80 5.32
CA LYS A 308 15.50 7.44 6.68
C LYS A 308 15.90 8.66 7.54
N ASP A 309 16.46 9.68 6.90
CA ASP A 309 16.95 10.90 7.55
C ASP A 309 15.95 12.07 7.41
N ILE A 310 14.75 11.81 6.87
CA ILE A 310 13.70 12.80 6.64
C ILE A 310 12.62 12.67 7.72
N LEU A 311 12.13 13.81 8.23
CA LEU A 311 10.94 13.87 9.08
C LEU A 311 9.71 14.16 8.24
N MET A 312 8.76 13.23 8.22
CA MET A 312 7.44 13.47 7.66
C MET A 312 6.58 14.22 8.68
N VAL A 313 6.14 15.43 8.35
CA VAL A 313 5.33 16.30 9.20
C VAL A 313 3.90 16.27 8.66
N VAL A 314 3.02 15.54 9.34
CA VAL A 314 1.64 15.31 8.88
C VAL A 314 0.69 16.19 9.67
N ASN A 315 -0.01 17.07 8.99
CA ASN A 315 -0.95 18.01 9.58
C ASN A 315 -2.41 17.56 9.41
N PHE A 316 -3.16 17.56 10.50
CA PHE A 316 -4.60 17.39 10.54
C PHE A 316 -5.28 18.76 10.57
N ASN A 317 -5.99 19.12 9.49
CA ASN A 317 -6.75 20.37 9.46
C ASN A 317 -8.00 20.32 10.38
N HIS A 318 -8.52 19.11 10.61
CA HIS A 318 -9.66 18.82 11.48
C HIS A 318 -9.31 17.66 12.42
N PRO A 319 -9.96 17.54 13.60
CA PRO A 319 -9.65 16.50 14.58
C PRO A 319 -10.20 15.10 14.19
N ASP A 320 -10.06 14.69 12.92
CA ASP A 320 -10.38 13.33 12.44
C ASP A 320 -9.17 12.41 12.58
N TYR A 321 -8.78 12.12 13.82
CA TYR A 321 -7.60 11.30 14.12
C TYR A 321 -7.75 9.81 13.78
N ASN A 322 -8.94 9.38 13.34
CA ASN A 322 -9.14 8.02 12.83
C ASN A 322 -8.32 7.77 11.54
N ALA A 323 -7.89 8.83 10.84
CA ALA A 323 -7.04 8.70 9.66
C ALA A 323 -5.59 8.35 9.97
N ILE A 324 -5.15 8.40 11.24
CA ILE A 324 -3.76 8.09 11.63
C ILE A 324 -3.38 6.64 11.23
N GLU A 325 -4.22 5.66 11.56
CA GLU A 325 -3.93 4.25 11.27
C GLU A 325 -3.89 3.98 9.75
N PRO A 326 -4.89 4.39 8.95
CA PRO A 326 -4.84 4.27 7.50
C PRO A 326 -3.59 4.94 6.90
N PHE A 327 -3.26 6.15 7.36
CA PHE A 327 -2.10 6.91 6.88
C PHE A 327 -0.78 6.20 7.20
N LEU A 328 -0.60 5.76 8.44
CA LEU A 328 0.59 4.98 8.86
C LEU A 328 0.70 3.68 8.07
N SER A 329 -0.42 3.02 7.80
CA SER A 329 -0.42 1.75 7.06
C SER A 329 0.07 1.88 5.61
N ILE A 330 0.09 3.09 5.05
CA ILE A 330 0.61 3.42 3.72
C ILE A 330 2.05 3.92 3.80
N TYR A 331 2.33 4.91 4.66
CA TYR A 331 3.59 5.65 4.61
C TYR A 331 4.66 5.18 5.60
N LYS A 332 4.31 4.47 6.68
CA LYS A 332 5.26 4.12 7.76
C LYS A 332 6.40 3.21 7.29
N THR A 333 6.17 2.38 6.27
CA THR A 333 7.19 1.51 5.68
C THR A 333 8.29 2.30 4.96
N TYR A 334 7.97 3.50 4.47
CA TYR A 334 8.89 4.35 3.71
C TYR A 334 9.48 5.47 4.58
N PHE A 335 8.66 6.07 5.46
CA PHE A 335 9.07 7.12 6.38
C PHE A 335 9.14 6.56 7.81
N PRO A 336 10.35 6.20 8.30
CA PRO A 336 10.49 5.74 9.68
C PRO A 336 10.16 6.86 10.69
N ASN A 337 10.36 8.13 10.31
CA ASN A 337 10.12 9.28 11.17
C ASN A 337 8.88 10.06 10.70
N ILE A 338 7.80 9.96 11.47
CA ILE A 338 6.53 10.65 11.19
C ILE A 338 6.10 11.37 12.47
N LYS A 339 5.76 12.66 12.36
CA LYS A 339 5.17 13.43 13.45
C LYS A 339 3.85 14.04 13.01
N PHE A 340 2.81 13.81 13.81
CA PHE A 340 1.47 14.33 13.58
C PHE A 340 1.23 15.64 14.32
N TYR A 341 0.46 16.53 13.70
CA TYR A 341 0.05 17.82 14.23
C TYR A 341 -1.44 18.03 14.02
N GLY A 342 -2.16 18.66 14.95
CA GLY A 342 -3.61 18.82 14.83
C GLY A 342 -4.26 19.66 15.94
N PRO A 343 -5.50 20.15 15.73
CA PRO A 343 -6.28 20.87 16.74
C PRO A 343 -7.06 19.92 17.64
N ASN A 344 -7.43 20.35 18.86
CA ASN A 344 -8.30 19.57 19.76
C ASN A 344 -7.84 18.13 20.01
N VAL A 345 -6.53 17.93 20.20
CA VAL A 345 -5.93 16.61 20.41
C VAL A 345 -6.50 15.94 21.67
N PRO A 346 -7.12 14.75 21.58
CA PRO A 346 -7.59 13.99 22.74
C PRO A 346 -6.44 13.61 23.68
N GLU A 347 -6.72 13.46 24.97
CA GLU A 347 -5.69 13.14 25.99
C GLU A 347 -4.83 11.93 25.61
N HIS A 348 -5.46 10.85 25.15
CA HIS A 348 -4.80 9.60 24.77
C HIS A 348 -3.91 9.70 23.52
N LEU A 349 -3.96 10.81 22.78
CA LEU A 349 -3.15 11.05 21.58
C LEU A 349 -2.08 12.13 21.76
N LYS A 350 -1.98 12.78 22.93
CA LYS A 350 -1.04 13.90 23.15
C LYS A 350 0.44 13.53 22.96
N ASP A 351 0.80 12.27 23.20
CA ASP A 351 2.16 11.78 22.96
C ASP A 351 2.45 11.55 21.47
N VAL A 352 1.41 11.30 20.67
CA VAL A 352 1.50 10.99 19.25
C VAL A 352 1.36 12.26 18.40
N VAL A 353 0.31 13.05 18.67
CA VAL A 353 -0.07 14.25 17.93
C VAL A 353 0.30 15.49 18.74
N SER A 354 1.12 16.36 18.15
CA SER A 354 1.43 17.66 18.75
C SER A 354 0.27 18.63 18.53
N PRO A 355 -0.26 19.25 19.60
CA PRO A 355 -1.37 20.18 19.48
C PRO A 355 -0.92 21.46 18.78
N VAL A 356 -1.72 21.91 17.82
CA VAL A 356 -1.55 23.20 17.16
C VAL A 356 -2.91 23.85 17.01
N ILE A 357 -2.99 25.13 17.34
CA ILE A 357 -4.22 25.90 17.21
C ILE A 357 -4.31 26.37 15.76
N TYR A 358 -5.40 26.01 15.08
CA TYR A 358 -5.74 26.49 13.75
C TYR A 358 -7.06 27.24 13.78
N ASP A 359 -7.11 28.39 13.13
CA ASP A 359 -8.39 28.93 12.65
C ASP A 359 -8.71 28.23 11.33
N TYR A 360 -9.54 27.19 11.36
CA TYR A 360 -10.07 26.50 10.17
C TYR A 360 -8.99 26.02 9.16
N GLY A 361 -7.83 25.59 9.64
CA GLY A 361 -6.73 25.11 8.79
C GLY A 361 -5.94 26.20 8.05
N TRP A 362 -6.28 27.49 8.20
CA TRP A 362 -5.70 28.61 7.44
C TRP A 362 -4.21 28.85 7.68
N ALA A 363 -3.67 28.26 8.76
CA ALA A 363 -2.27 28.36 9.15
C ALA A 363 -1.65 26.96 9.38
N SER A 364 -2.06 25.97 8.58
CA SER A 364 -1.55 24.59 8.64
C SER A 364 -0.01 24.49 8.57
N TYR A 365 0.64 25.43 7.88
CA TYR A 365 2.10 25.60 7.84
C TYR A 365 2.78 25.86 9.21
N ARG A 366 1.99 26.07 10.28
CA ARG A 366 2.49 26.08 11.67
C ARG A 366 3.17 24.76 12.04
N ALA A 367 2.67 23.63 11.54
CA ALA A 367 3.22 22.32 11.87
C ALA A 367 4.68 22.17 11.41
N ILE A 368 5.02 22.56 10.17
CA ILE A 368 6.41 22.46 9.69
C ILE A 368 7.34 23.42 10.44
N ALA A 369 6.90 24.65 10.75
CA ALA A 369 7.73 25.60 11.48
C ALA A 369 8.06 25.11 12.90
N ASP A 370 7.09 24.49 13.59
CA ASP A 370 7.28 23.87 14.90
C ASP A 370 8.17 22.62 14.81
N ALA A 371 7.93 21.76 13.81
CA ALA A 371 8.70 20.53 13.62
C ALA A 371 10.20 20.80 13.39
N VAL A 372 10.54 21.81 12.58
CA VAL A 372 11.93 22.21 12.33
C VAL A 372 12.65 22.66 13.60
N GLU A 373 11.95 23.33 14.51
CA GLU A 373 12.53 23.80 15.77
C GLU A 373 12.68 22.66 16.78
N LYS A 374 11.66 21.81 16.93
CA LYS A 374 11.67 20.71 17.91
C LYS A 374 12.56 19.54 17.51
N TYR A 375 12.72 19.31 16.21
CA TYR A 375 13.41 18.13 15.69
C TYR A 375 14.52 18.51 14.70
N PRO A 376 15.51 19.33 15.11
CA PRO A 376 16.53 19.88 14.20
C PRO A 376 17.52 18.84 13.65
N GLN A 377 17.48 17.59 14.13
CA GLN A 377 18.42 16.53 13.76
C GLN A 377 18.20 15.92 12.37
N TYR A 378 17.03 16.13 11.76
CA TYR A 378 16.70 15.54 10.47
C TYR A 378 17.31 16.31 9.30
N LYS A 379 17.67 15.59 8.23
CA LYS A 379 18.29 16.17 7.03
C LYS A 379 17.30 16.85 6.08
N GLY A 380 16.00 16.58 6.25
CA GLY A 380 14.93 17.25 5.52
C GLY A 380 13.57 17.05 6.20
N TYR A 381 12.60 17.87 5.80
CA TYR A 381 11.25 17.91 6.36
C TYR A 381 10.24 17.81 5.22
N LEU A 382 9.52 16.69 5.13
CA LEU A 382 8.41 16.51 4.19
C LEU A 382 7.10 16.81 4.92
N TYR A 383 6.58 18.01 4.73
CA TYR A 383 5.28 18.41 5.25
C TYR A 383 4.16 17.96 4.32
N THR A 384 3.06 17.45 4.89
CA THR A 384 1.84 17.08 4.17
C THR A 384 0.59 17.19 5.06
N ASN A 385 -0.61 17.16 4.47
CA ASN A 385 -1.88 17.03 5.21
C ASN A 385 -2.38 15.57 5.32
N ASP A 386 -3.32 15.31 6.24
CA ASP A 386 -3.96 14.00 6.50
C ASP A 386 -4.69 13.40 5.28
N ASP A 387 -5.08 14.25 4.35
CA ASP A 387 -5.86 13.94 3.15
C ASP A 387 -5.07 14.12 1.86
N THR A 388 -3.74 14.13 1.95
CA THR A 388 -2.87 14.30 0.80
C THR A 388 -2.11 13.01 0.53
N LEU A 389 -2.24 12.49 -0.68
CA LEU A 389 -1.55 11.29 -1.12
C LEU A 389 -0.23 11.64 -1.79
N LEU A 390 0.81 10.86 -1.53
CA LEU A 390 2.17 11.08 -2.01
C LEU A 390 2.71 9.84 -2.70
N ASN A 391 3.25 10.01 -3.91
CA ASN A 391 3.87 8.93 -4.66
C ASN A 391 5.31 8.71 -4.19
N VAL A 392 5.50 7.92 -3.13
CA VAL A 392 6.80 7.80 -2.46
C VAL A 392 7.91 7.23 -3.33
N PHE A 393 7.60 6.40 -4.33
CA PHE A 393 8.63 5.91 -5.26
C PHE A 393 9.07 7.02 -6.23
N GLN A 394 8.15 7.87 -6.68
CA GLN A 394 8.50 9.01 -7.51
C GLN A 394 9.32 10.04 -6.71
N LEU A 395 8.91 10.31 -5.46
CA LEU A 395 9.64 11.23 -4.57
C LEU A 395 11.04 10.71 -4.20
N ALA A 396 11.27 9.39 -4.19
CA ALA A 396 12.57 8.82 -3.86
C ALA A 396 13.66 9.15 -4.89
N GLU A 397 13.27 9.51 -6.12
CA GLU A 397 14.18 9.91 -7.20
C GLU A 397 14.57 11.41 -7.12
N PHE A 398 13.93 12.19 -6.24
CA PHE A 398 14.16 13.62 -6.16
C PHE A 398 15.43 13.97 -5.37
N ASP A 399 16.11 15.01 -5.83
CA ASP A 399 17.30 15.56 -5.19
C ASP A 399 16.96 16.16 -3.82
N GLN A 400 17.41 15.51 -2.75
CA GLN A 400 17.11 15.86 -1.36
C GLN A 400 17.81 17.14 -0.86
N ASP A 401 18.71 17.74 -1.65
CA ASP A 401 19.29 19.05 -1.36
C ASP A 401 18.44 20.22 -1.92
N LYS A 402 17.39 19.89 -2.68
CA LYS A 402 16.46 20.84 -3.30
C LYS A 402 15.11 20.87 -2.58
N VAL A 403 14.37 21.96 -2.77
CA VAL A 403 12.96 22.07 -2.33
C VAL A 403 12.10 21.22 -3.27
N TRP A 404 11.16 20.41 -2.76
CA TRP A 404 10.21 19.70 -3.63
C TRP A 404 8.85 20.38 -3.54
N LYS A 405 8.45 21.01 -4.64
CA LYS A 405 7.18 21.73 -4.77
C LYS A 405 6.93 22.12 -6.22
N ARG A 406 5.65 22.26 -6.61
CA ARG A 406 5.31 22.99 -7.84
C ARG A 406 5.86 24.41 -7.76
N VAL A 407 6.66 24.79 -8.74
CA VAL A 407 7.15 26.17 -8.87
C VAL A 407 5.98 27.04 -9.31
N PRO A 408 5.60 28.08 -8.54
CA PRO A 408 4.53 28.99 -8.96
C PRO A 408 4.89 29.67 -10.28
N ASP A 409 3.91 29.95 -11.13
CA ASP A 409 4.17 30.71 -12.34
C ASP A 409 4.23 32.21 -11.99
N PRO A 410 5.30 32.96 -12.34
CA PRO A 410 5.44 34.36 -11.96
C PRO A 410 4.41 35.29 -12.64
N VAL A 411 3.71 34.81 -13.68
CA VAL A 411 2.64 35.55 -14.37
C VAL A 411 1.27 35.15 -13.83
N MET A 412 1.02 33.85 -13.65
CA MET A 412 -0.30 33.33 -13.29
C MET A 412 -0.55 33.23 -11.78
N ASP A 413 0.52 33.00 -11.01
CA ASP A 413 0.45 32.71 -9.57
C ASP A 413 1.00 33.86 -8.71
N VAL A 414 1.23 35.05 -9.29
CA VAL A 414 1.68 36.25 -8.57
C VAL A 414 0.69 37.38 -8.80
N TYR A 415 0.17 37.95 -7.72
CA TYR A 415 -0.79 39.04 -7.77
C TYR A 415 -0.28 40.29 -7.05
N ASP A 416 0.02 41.31 -7.86
CA ASP A 416 0.31 42.66 -7.40
C ASP A 416 -0.93 43.32 -6.78
N LEU A 417 -0.86 43.61 -5.48
CA LEU A 417 -1.99 44.15 -4.71
C LEU A 417 -2.34 45.59 -5.08
N SER A 418 -1.54 46.27 -5.90
CA SER A 418 -1.90 47.58 -6.44
C SER A 418 -2.84 47.48 -7.65
N LYS A 419 -3.03 46.30 -8.22
CA LYS A 419 -3.87 46.08 -9.42
C LYS A 419 -5.28 45.62 -9.03
N SER A 420 -6.17 45.58 -10.02
CA SER A 420 -7.48 44.93 -9.88
C SER A 420 -7.32 43.40 -9.86
N GLN A 421 -8.18 42.72 -9.10
CA GLN A 421 -8.14 41.27 -8.96
C GLN A 421 -8.19 40.54 -10.32
N PRO A 422 -7.31 39.55 -10.56
CA PRO A 422 -7.13 38.95 -11.89
C PRO A 422 -8.24 37.96 -12.23
N ASP A 423 -8.87 37.35 -11.22
CA ASP A 423 -9.90 36.33 -11.36
C ASP A 423 -10.87 36.34 -10.15
N ASN A 424 -11.77 35.36 -10.08
CA ASN A 424 -12.75 35.21 -9.01
C ASN A 424 -12.23 34.45 -7.77
N TRP A 425 -10.94 34.12 -7.69
CA TRP A 425 -10.37 33.42 -6.55
C TRP A 425 -10.29 34.37 -5.35
N VAL A 426 -11.24 34.22 -4.44
CA VAL A 426 -11.48 35.11 -3.29
C VAL A 426 -10.26 35.37 -2.41
N GLN A 427 -9.26 34.48 -2.42
CA GLN A 427 -8.07 34.60 -1.60
C GLN A 427 -7.14 35.73 -2.07
N TRP A 428 -7.18 36.11 -3.36
CA TRP A 428 -6.42 37.27 -3.86
C TRP A 428 -6.76 38.58 -3.15
N ALA A 429 -8.02 38.74 -2.75
CA ALA A 429 -8.51 39.93 -2.08
C ALA A 429 -8.03 40.07 -0.62
N ARG A 430 -7.29 39.08 -0.09
CA ARG A 430 -6.72 39.16 1.27
C ARG A 430 -5.60 40.19 1.32
N ARG A 431 -5.80 41.21 2.15
CA ARG A 431 -4.86 42.32 2.39
C ARG A 431 -4.02 42.15 3.65
N GLU A 432 -4.04 40.95 4.25
CA GLU A 432 -3.30 40.63 5.48
C GLU A 432 -1.77 40.80 5.30
N SER A 433 -1.29 40.62 4.06
CA SER A 433 0.12 40.82 3.70
C SER A 433 0.55 42.29 3.61
N ASP A 434 -0.35 43.27 3.50
CA ASP A 434 0.01 44.70 3.41
C ASP A 434 0.84 45.13 4.63
N ALA A 435 0.39 44.76 5.83
CA ALA A 435 1.09 45.08 7.08
C ALA A 435 2.44 44.38 7.19
N MET A 436 2.52 43.12 6.71
CA MET A 436 3.77 42.36 6.66
C MET A 436 4.78 43.02 5.70
N TRP A 437 4.34 43.46 4.53
CA TRP A 437 5.19 44.11 3.52
C TRP A 437 5.72 45.46 4.00
N ALA A 438 4.88 46.22 4.71
CA ALA A 438 5.22 47.51 5.29
C ALA A 438 6.21 47.42 6.46
N ASP A 439 6.26 46.29 7.17
CA ASP A 439 7.20 46.08 8.28
C ASP A 439 8.61 45.74 7.75
N PRO A 440 9.63 46.59 8.04
CA PRO A 440 11.02 46.34 7.64
C PRO A 440 11.59 45.02 8.19
N ALA A 441 11.13 44.58 9.37
CA ALA A 441 11.61 43.38 10.05
C ALA A 441 11.05 42.07 9.47
N SER A 442 10.08 42.13 8.55
CA SER A 442 9.49 40.93 7.95
C SER A 442 10.44 40.16 7.04
N PHE A 443 11.37 40.86 6.39
CA PHE A 443 12.32 40.28 5.45
C PHE A 443 13.67 40.99 5.52
N THR A 444 14.75 40.22 5.38
CA THR A 444 16.08 40.78 5.17
C THR A 444 16.18 41.46 3.80
N ALA A 445 17.19 42.31 3.61
CA ALA A 445 17.43 42.96 2.31
C ALA A 445 17.64 41.94 1.17
N GLU A 446 18.33 40.84 1.47
CA GLU A 446 18.57 39.75 0.52
C GLU A 446 17.29 39.00 0.17
N GLN A 447 16.47 38.66 1.16
CA GLN A 447 15.17 38.03 0.93
C GLN A 447 14.27 38.93 0.07
N ARG A 448 14.21 40.24 0.37
CA ARG A 448 13.45 41.18 -0.46
C ARG A 448 13.97 41.24 -1.90
N ALA A 449 15.29 41.22 -2.09
CA ALA A 449 15.89 41.20 -3.41
C ALA A 449 15.53 39.93 -4.19
N ARG A 450 15.61 38.75 -3.56
CA ARG A 450 15.21 37.47 -4.17
C ARG A 450 13.74 37.47 -4.56
N VAL A 451 12.88 37.90 -3.64
CA VAL A 451 11.44 37.93 -3.88
C VAL A 451 11.08 38.89 -5.03
N ARG A 452 11.68 40.09 -5.08
CA ARG A 452 11.48 41.04 -6.18
C ARG A 452 11.99 40.52 -7.51
N ALA A 453 13.15 39.87 -7.51
CA ALA A 453 13.72 39.27 -8.71
C ALA A 453 12.80 38.18 -9.30
N TYR A 454 12.09 37.46 -8.44
CA TYR A 454 11.13 36.43 -8.84
C TYR A 454 9.78 37.01 -9.29
N SER A 455 9.18 37.90 -8.51
CA SER A 455 7.81 38.38 -8.73
C SER A 455 7.71 39.46 -9.81
N HIS A 456 8.80 40.19 -10.05
CA HIS A 456 8.79 41.43 -10.85
C HIS A 456 7.82 42.50 -10.30
N VAL A 457 7.48 42.44 -9.01
CA VAL A 457 6.62 43.41 -8.32
C VAL A 457 7.46 44.23 -7.34
N ASP A 458 7.40 45.56 -7.46
CA ASP A 458 8.14 46.49 -6.60
C ASP A 458 7.51 46.66 -5.20
N GLY A 459 6.20 46.38 -5.08
CA GLY A 459 5.38 46.57 -3.89
C GLY A 459 4.87 45.29 -3.22
N ALA A 460 3.73 45.41 -2.53
CA ALA A 460 3.08 44.29 -1.85
C ALA A 460 2.37 43.38 -2.85
N PHE A 461 2.50 42.07 -2.66
CA PHE A 461 1.87 41.08 -3.52
C PHE A 461 1.55 39.80 -2.76
N ASN A 462 0.67 38.99 -3.34
CA ASN A 462 0.36 37.63 -2.90
C ASN A 462 0.86 36.62 -3.93
N VAL A 463 1.25 35.43 -3.47
CA VAL A 463 1.58 34.29 -4.34
C VAL A 463 0.51 33.22 -4.15
N ARG A 464 0.03 32.62 -5.23
CA ARG A 464 -0.80 31.42 -5.17
C ARG A 464 0.09 30.18 -5.23
N ALA A 465 0.30 29.56 -4.08
CA ALA A 465 1.02 28.30 -3.98
C ALA A 465 0.30 27.40 -2.98
N PHE A 466 -0.44 26.40 -3.47
CA PHE A 466 -1.14 25.47 -2.59
C PHE A 466 -0.18 24.87 -1.55
N ALA A 467 -0.61 24.70 -0.30
CA ALA A 467 0.29 24.32 0.79
C ALA A 467 -0.09 22.98 1.42
N ASP A 468 -0.46 22.00 0.60
CA ASP A 468 -0.87 20.67 1.08
C ASP A 468 0.30 19.72 1.24
N ALA A 469 1.37 19.88 0.46
CA ALA A 469 2.65 19.27 0.73
C ALA A 469 3.85 20.12 0.26
N VAL A 470 5.01 19.86 0.89
CA VAL A 470 6.31 20.41 0.51
C VAL A 470 7.43 19.60 1.14
N TYR A 471 8.56 19.43 0.45
CA TYR A 471 9.81 19.04 1.08
C TYR A 471 10.77 20.22 1.23
N VAL A 472 11.33 20.40 2.43
CA VAL A 472 12.30 21.45 2.75
C VAL A 472 13.61 20.82 3.26
N PRO A 473 14.76 21.04 2.59
CA PRO A 473 16.03 20.48 3.02
C PRO A 473 16.56 21.21 4.27
N SER A 474 17.28 20.48 5.14
CA SER A 474 17.74 21.00 6.45
C SER A 474 18.57 22.27 6.36
N ARG A 475 19.34 22.44 5.26
CA ARG A 475 20.17 23.63 5.01
C ARG A 475 19.41 24.96 5.04
N ILE A 476 18.14 24.97 4.63
CA ILE A 476 17.28 26.18 4.61
C ILE A 476 16.11 26.10 5.58
N ALA A 477 15.82 24.92 6.14
CA ALA A 477 14.63 24.68 6.96
C ALA A 477 14.49 25.69 8.11
N LYS A 478 15.58 26.02 8.81
CA LYS A 478 15.56 27.00 9.92
C LYS A 478 15.18 28.40 9.47
N GLU A 479 15.69 28.84 8.32
CA GLU A 479 15.39 30.18 7.79
C GLU A 479 13.94 30.25 7.28
N VAL A 480 13.49 29.21 6.58
CA VAL A 480 12.07 29.07 6.17
C VAL A 480 11.16 29.09 7.40
N ALA A 481 11.47 28.31 8.44
CA ALA A 481 10.68 28.28 9.67
C ALA A 481 10.66 29.62 10.41
N ALA A 482 11.75 30.40 10.35
CA ALA A 482 11.80 31.74 10.92
C ALA A 482 10.86 32.71 10.18
N LEU A 483 10.85 32.70 8.85
CA LEU A 483 9.91 33.49 8.04
C LEU A 483 8.46 33.08 8.27
N LEU A 484 8.17 31.76 8.31
CA LEU A 484 6.81 31.29 8.59
C LEU A 484 6.31 31.78 9.96
N ARG A 485 7.17 31.86 10.99
CA ARG A 485 6.79 32.46 12.28
C ARG A 485 6.46 33.95 12.19
N ILE A 486 7.19 34.70 11.37
CA ILE A 486 6.85 36.10 11.07
C ILE A 486 5.47 36.16 10.44
N PHE A 487 5.21 35.33 9.44
CA PHE A 487 3.93 35.29 8.71
C PHE A 487 2.75 34.93 9.61
N MET A 488 2.96 34.06 10.61
CA MET A 488 1.94 33.76 11.62
C MET A 488 1.51 34.98 12.43
N ARG A 489 2.43 35.92 12.72
CA ARG A 489 2.09 37.14 13.48
C ARG A 489 1.16 38.07 12.70
N TYR A 490 1.23 38.04 11.37
CA TYR A 490 0.34 38.79 10.47
C TYR A 490 -0.82 37.94 9.97
N ASN A 491 -1.00 36.72 10.47
CA ASN A 491 -2.07 35.80 10.07
C ASN A 491 -2.10 35.50 8.56
N ILE A 492 -0.92 35.43 7.91
CA ILE A 492 -0.88 35.20 6.47
C ILE A 492 -1.46 33.83 6.13
N TYR A 493 -2.37 33.81 5.16
CA TYR A 493 -3.03 32.61 4.67
C TYR A 493 -2.03 31.59 4.08
N LEU A 494 -2.24 30.30 4.35
CA LEU A 494 -1.31 29.21 4.01
C LEU A 494 -0.85 29.21 2.55
N GLU A 495 -1.76 29.44 1.61
CA GLU A 495 -1.48 29.37 0.17
C GLU A 495 -0.61 30.55 -0.30
N HIS A 496 -0.49 31.61 0.51
CA HIS A 496 0.44 32.71 0.29
C HIS A 496 1.73 32.52 1.09
N ALA A 497 1.60 32.10 2.35
CA ALA A 497 2.69 32.03 3.31
C ALA A 497 3.80 31.07 2.89
N LEU A 498 3.46 29.81 2.57
CA LEU A 498 4.46 28.78 2.36
C LEU A 498 5.30 29.02 1.09
N GLY A 499 4.63 29.33 -0.03
CA GLY A 499 5.31 29.62 -1.29
C GLY A 499 6.20 30.86 -1.19
N LEU A 500 5.70 31.94 -0.58
CA LEU A 500 6.48 33.17 -0.39
C LEU A 500 7.69 32.96 0.52
N ALA A 501 7.57 32.19 1.60
CA ALA A 501 8.68 31.88 2.49
C ALA A 501 9.79 31.12 1.76
N LEU A 502 9.43 30.15 0.90
CA LEU A 502 10.39 29.38 0.12
C LEU A 502 11.10 30.26 -0.92
N ILE A 503 10.36 31.08 -1.67
CA ILE A 503 10.93 32.00 -2.68
C ILE A 503 11.89 33.00 -2.03
N ALA A 504 11.56 33.47 -0.82
CA ALA A 504 12.40 34.40 -0.09
C ALA A 504 13.75 33.79 0.33
N VAL A 505 13.80 32.49 0.60
CA VAL A 505 14.99 31.81 1.11
C VAL A 505 15.80 31.15 0.00
N GLU A 506 15.14 30.57 -1.01
CA GLU A 506 15.78 29.71 -2.02
C GLU A 506 15.32 30.05 -3.44
N PRO A 507 16.24 30.27 -4.41
CA PRO A 507 15.88 30.48 -5.80
C PRO A 507 15.13 29.27 -6.36
N THR A 508 14.10 29.50 -7.17
CA THR A 508 13.26 28.42 -7.73
C THR A 508 14.02 27.49 -8.69
N THR A 509 15.19 27.90 -9.19
CA THR A 509 16.11 27.01 -9.94
C THR A 509 16.65 25.85 -9.11
N ASN A 510 16.64 25.98 -7.77
CA ASN A 510 17.03 24.93 -6.84
C ASN A 510 15.81 24.17 -6.28
N TRP A 511 14.69 24.18 -7.00
CA TRP A 511 13.51 23.42 -6.66
C TRP A 511 13.34 22.27 -7.64
N VAL A 512 12.82 21.16 -7.16
CA VAL A 512 12.25 20.09 -7.99
C VAL A 512 10.80 20.45 -8.24
N ASN A 513 10.49 20.80 -9.49
CA ASN A 513 9.14 21.14 -9.92
C ASN A 513 8.30 19.87 -10.06
N TRP A 514 7.64 19.48 -8.96
CA TRP A 514 6.79 18.29 -8.94
C TRP A 514 5.40 18.55 -9.53
N THR A 515 4.70 17.47 -9.83
CA THR A 515 3.34 17.45 -10.35
C THR A 515 2.32 17.23 -9.23
N GLU A 516 1.32 18.11 -9.16
CA GLU A 516 0.27 18.06 -8.15
C GLU A 516 -1.10 18.05 -8.82
N ALA A 517 -2.02 17.25 -8.29
CA ALA A 517 -3.41 17.17 -8.72
C ALA A 517 -4.35 17.55 -7.57
N TYR A 518 -5.25 18.48 -7.86
CA TYR A 518 -6.21 19.04 -6.92
C TYR A 518 -7.64 18.70 -7.32
N LEU A 519 -8.37 18.05 -6.42
CA LEU A 519 -9.74 17.58 -6.65
C LEU A 519 -10.77 18.55 -6.06
N TRP A 520 -11.62 19.06 -6.94
CA TRP A 520 -12.68 19.99 -6.60
C TRP A 520 -14.05 19.33 -6.74
N GLU A 521 -14.96 19.70 -5.84
CA GLU A 521 -16.39 19.33 -5.93
C GLU A 521 -16.61 17.83 -6.24
N GLY A 522 -17.23 17.51 -7.38
CA GLY A 522 -17.55 16.15 -7.81
C GLY A 522 -16.34 15.29 -8.20
N GLU A 523 -15.18 15.88 -8.47
CA GLU A 523 -13.94 15.15 -8.78
C GLU A 523 -13.47 14.33 -7.56
N ARG A 524 -13.81 14.80 -6.36
CA ARG A 524 -13.47 14.10 -5.11
C ARG A 524 -14.12 12.72 -5.00
N LEU A 525 -15.28 12.51 -5.65
CA LEU A 525 -15.94 11.20 -5.70
C LEU A 525 -15.23 10.22 -6.66
N HIS A 526 -14.41 10.74 -7.57
CA HIS A 526 -13.73 10.00 -8.63
C HIS A 526 -12.20 10.06 -8.49
N TRP A 527 -11.70 10.27 -7.27
CA TRP A 527 -10.28 10.49 -7.00
C TRP A 527 -9.36 9.37 -7.51
N ARG A 528 -9.85 8.14 -7.59
CA ARG A 528 -9.11 6.97 -8.11
C ARG A 528 -8.70 7.12 -9.57
N GLU A 529 -9.51 7.81 -10.37
CA GLU A 529 -9.24 8.03 -11.79
C GLU A 529 -8.03 8.96 -11.99
N GLN A 530 -7.68 9.72 -10.95
CA GLN A 530 -6.60 10.70 -10.93
C GLN A 530 -5.27 10.10 -10.45
N LEU A 531 -5.27 8.84 -9.99
CA LEU A 531 -4.07 8.07 -9.67
C LEU A 531 -3.36 7.60 -10.95
N VAL A 532 -2.72 8.55 -11.64
CA VAL A 532 -1.98 8.31 -12.88
C VAL A 532 -0.47 8.15 -12.62
N PRO A 533 0.25 7.35 -13.42
CA PRO A 533 1.70 7.22 -13.28
C PRO A 533 2.43 8.55 -13.47
N GLY A 534 3.37 8.84 -12.57
CA GLY A 534 4.18 10.07 -12.60
C GLY A 534 3.52 11.30 -11.97
N LEU A 535 2.33 11.14 -11.36
CA LEU A 535 1.81 12.13 -10.43
C LEU A 535 2.55 12.04 -9.10
N ASP A 536 3.02 13.17 -8.55
CA ASP A 536 3.75 13.20 -7.28
C ASP A 536 2.83 13.31 -6.07
N MET A 537 1.78 14.12 -6.19
CA MET A 537 0.82 14.40 -5.11
C MET A 537 -0.62 14.48 -5.60
N LEU A 538 -1.56 13.93 -4.82
CA LEU A 538 -3.01 14.06 -5.04
C LEU A 538 -3.70 14.58 -3.77
N HIS A 539 -4.52 15.61 -3.89
CA HIS A 539 -5.29 16.19 -2.79
C HIS A 539 -6.69 16.63 -3.24
N PRO A 540 -7.74 16.56 -2.39
CA PRO A 540 -7.85 15.80 -1.15
C PRO A 540 -8.36 14.37 -1.38
N VAL A 541 -7.93 13.43 -0.53
CA VAL A 541 -8.49 12.09 -0.39
C VAL A 541 -8.68 11.75 1.09
N LYS A 542 -9.94 11.58 1.52
CA LYS A 542 -10.27 11.21 2.90
C LYS A 542 -10.23 9.70 3.08
N LEU A 543 -9.09 9.17 3.54
CA LEU A 543 -8.87 7.72 3.75
C LEU A 543 -9.90 7.07 4.68
N THR A 544 -10.46 7.81 5.63
CA THR A 544 -11.46 7.32 6.58
C THR A 544 -12.84 7.09 5.95
N GLN A 545 -13.12 7.69 4.80
CA GLN A 545 -14.41 7.58 4.12
C GLN A 545 -14.50 6.39 3.17
N ASP A 546 -13.39 5.69 2.93
CA ASP A 546 -13.29 4.67 1.91
C ASP A 546 -12.35 3.53 2.34
N PRO A 547 -12.91 2.43 2.89
CA PRO A 547 -12.13 1.31 3.40
C PRO A 547 -11.24 0.63 2.35
N THR A 548 -11.54 0.80 1.06
CA THR A 548 -10.75 0.22 -0.03
C THR A 548 -9.62 1.13 -0.50
N ALA A 549 -9.61 2.40 -0.09
CA ALA A 549 -8.65 3.41 -0.56
C ALA A 549 -7.19 2.94 -0.42
N LYS A 550 -6.86 2.27 0.68
CA LYS A 550 -5.51 1.77 0.95
C LYS A 550 -4.94 0.93 -0.20
N GLY A 551 -5.71 -0.02 -0.74
CA GLY A 551 -5.25 -0.89 -1.83
C GLY A 551 -4.90 -0.08 -3.08
N TYR A 552 -5.81 0.81 -3.49
CA TYR A 552 -5.59 1.70 -4.65
C TYR A 552 -4.38 2.62 -4.48
N VAL A 553 -4.15 3.14 -3.26
CA VAL A 553 -3.01 4.02 -2.98
C VAL A 553 -1.70 3.26 -3.03
N ILE A 554 -1.63 2.05 -2.46
CA ILE A 554 -0.44 1.19 -2.53
C ILE A 554 -0.11 0.85 -3.98
N ASP A 555 -1.11 0.39 -4.76
CA ASP A 555 -0.93 0.07 -6.18
C ASP A 555 -0.43 1.28 -6.98
N TRP A 556 -0.95 2.48 -6.70
CA TRP A 556 -0.54 3.71 -7.36
C TRP A 556 0.89 4.12 -7.01
N ILE A 557 1.24 4.05 -5.73
CA ILE A 557 2.59 4.32 -5.24
C ILE A 557 3.62 3.43 -5.96
N GLU A 558 3.29 2.16 -6.20
CA GLU A 558 4.16 1.22 -6.92
C GLU A 558 4.16 1.44 -8.46
N SER A 559 3.19 2.20 -8.98
CA SER A 559 3.07 2.53 -10.41
C SER A 559 3.96 3.72 -10.82
N VAL A 560 5.27 3.49 -10.87
CA VAL A 560 6.25 4.52 -11.25
C VAL A 560 6.26 4.77 -12.76
N LYS A 561 6.33 6.04 -13.19
CA LYS A 561 6.62 6.37 -14.59
C LYS A 561 8.10 6.08 -14.87
N ILE A 562 8.36 5.03 -15.67
CA ILE A 562 9.71 4.76 -16.18
C ILE A 562 9.99 5.81 -17.27
N LEU A 563 10.78 6.84 -16.95
CA LEU A 563 11.34 7.70 -17.99
C LEU A 563 12.34 6.86 -18.81
N PRO A 564 12.32 6.94 -20.15
CA PRO A 564 13.34 6.30 -20.96
C PRO A 564 14.71 6.90 -20.61
N GLU A 565 15.73 6.06 -20.47
CA GLU A 565 17.11 6.50 -20.27
C GLU A 565 17.50 7.48 -21.38
N GLY A 566 17.80 8.73 -21.02
CA GLY A 566 18.37 9.74 -21.92
C GLY A 566 17.43 10.82 -22.46
N GLN A 567 16.66 11.50 -21.59
CA GLN A 567 16.15 12.86 -21.85
C GLN A 567 16.40 13.79 -20.68
#